data_AF-A0A0S7X214-F1
#
_entry.id   AF-A0A0S7X214-F1
#
_cell.length_a   1.000
_cell.length_b   1.000
_cell.length_c   1.000
_cell.angle_alpha   90.00
_cell.angle_beta   90.00
_cell.angle_gamma   90.00
#
_symmetry.space_group_name_H-M   'P 1'
#
loop_
_entity.id
_entity.type
_entity.pdbx_description
1 polymer ?
#
loop_
_entity_poly.entity_id
_entity_poly.type
_entity_poly.pdbx_seq_one_letter_code
_entity_poly.pdbx_strand_id
1 'polypeptide(L)'
;MKLENYGFKVKEIGEYNYNYRYRETTVNHHIKEYCEEGKETRIVILEKETRKRNNFVRLPQSLWITREGYPPLSTDGALQKVEGSLLTLYFAGMPTVQSVEHIRLFDDTMREELRKLKLDYNRLSTRVKTGQLFKNCTLTGFVYTKKGTHDEKLLEVFQDKVLKSYRKVLTSTPQRCPIELWTEMIMGPQAEFEYHLFKKWGFDVPLSAQRAFFTIMMGPRISYLRSNEEIERLQSIVNLTKE
;
A
#
# COMPACT_ATOMS: atom_id res chain seq x y z
N MET A 1 2.35 14.12 3.53
CA MET A 1 0.92 13.92 3.89
C MET A 1 0.73 14.12 5.40
N LYS A 2 -0.27 14.89 5.86
CA LYS A 2 -0.60 15.02 7.30
C LYS A 2 -1.81 14.15 7.64
N LEU A 3 -1.59 13.02 8.32
CA LEU A 3 -2.64 12.02 8.61
C LEU A 3 -3.80 12.58 9.46
N GLU A 4 -3.52 13.58 10.30
CA GLU A 4 -4.49 14.30 11.12
C GLU A 4 -5.59 15.00 10.32
N ASN A 5 -5.27 15.48 9.11
CA ASN A 5 -6.24 16.11 8.21
C ASN A 5 -7.36 15.14 7.79
N TYR A 6 -7.11 13.83 7.93
CA TYR A 6 -8.05 12.76 7.63
C TYR A 6 -8.68 12.17 8.90
N GLY A 7 -8.50 12.82 10.05
CA GLY A 7 -9.09 12.40 11.33
C GLY A 7 -8.39 11.20 11.99
N PHE A 8 -7.17 10.87 11.57
CA PHE A 8 -6.32 9.91 12.26
C PHE A 8 -5.45 10.64 13.28
N LYS A 9 -5.66 10.33 14.57
CA LYS A 9 -4.82 10.86 15.66
C LYS A 9 -3.72 9.86 15.93
N VAL A 10 -2.64 9.94 15.17
CA VAL A 10 -1.60 8.91 15.18
C VAL A 10 -0.28 9.44 15.70
N LYS A 11 0.50 8.53 16.28
CA LYS A 11 1.89 8.75 16.69
C LYS A 11 2.80 7.94 15.78
N GLU A 12 3.91 8.53 15.35
CA GLU A 12 4.94 7.79 14.61
C GLU A 12 5.62 6.79 15.55
N ILE A 13 5.71 5.54 15.11
CA ILE A 13 6.28 4.42 15.88
C ILE A 13 7.52 3.82 15.23
N GLY A 14 7.86 4.27 14.02
CA GLY A 14 9.08 3.84 13.35
C GLY A 14 9.30 4.52 12.01
N GLU A 15 10.57 4.67 11.66
CA GLU A 15 11.03 5.18 10.38
C GLU A 15 12.19 4.31 9.91
N TYR A 16 12.11 3.83 8.67
CA TYR A 16 13.08 2.90 8.11
C TYR A 16 13.51 3.35 6.72
N ASN A 17 14.82 3.32 6.48
CA ASN A 17 15.41 3.62 5.18
C ASN A 17 16.12 2.37 4.68
N TYR A 18 15.66 1.83 3.55
CA TYR A 18 16.27 0.67 2.91
C TYR A 18 16.72 1.03 1.52
N ASN A 19 18.04 1.08 1.35
CA ASN A 19 18.66 1.31 0.06
C ASN A 19 19.37 0.03 -0.33
N TYR A 20 19.09 -0.49 -1.53
CA TYR A 20 19.87 -1.57 -2.09
C TYR A 20 20.23 -1.27 -3.53
N ARG A 21 21.37 -1.83 -3.93
CA ARG A 21 21.84 -1.79 -5.31
C ARG A 21 22.08 -3.22 -5.77
N TYR A 22 21.48 -3.57 -6.90
CA TYR A 22 21.74 -4.84 -7.56
C TYR A 22 22.03 -4.57 -9.03
N ARG A 23 23.26 -4.87 -9.45
CA ARG A 23 23.79 -4.50 -10.77
C ARG A 23 23.67 -2.98 -11.00
N GLU A 24 22.99 -2.58 -12.08
CA GLU A 24 22.72 -1.18 -12.43
C GLU A 24 21.41 -0.65 -11.82
N THR A 25 20.64 -1.49 -11.13
CA THR A 25 19.37 -1.09 -10.52
C THR A 25 19.62 -0.63 -9.09
N THR A 26 19.12 0.56 -8.77
CA THR A 26 19.09 1.11 -7.41
C THR A 26 17.65 1.16 -6.93
N VAL A 27 17.42 0.72 -5.70
CA VAL A 27 16.11 0.83 -5.08
C VAL A 27 16.25 1.47 -3.71
N ASN A 28 15.49 2.54 -3.52
CA ASN A 28 15.41 3.28 -2.27
C ASN A 28 13.99 3.15 -1.73
N HIS A 29 13.88 2.85 -0.44
CA HIS A 29 12.62 2.85 0.28
C HIS A 29 12.77 3.71 1.51
N HIS A 30 11.75 4.53 1.74
CA HIS A 30 11.55 5.25 2.96
C HIS A 30 10.17 4.89 3.50
N ILE A 31 10.14 4.27 4.68
CA ILE A 31 8.95 3.70 5.29
C ILE A 31 8.71 4.41 6.61
N LYS A 32 7.51 4.94 6.79
CA LYS A 32 7.06 5.53 8.05
C LYS A 32 5.87 4.75 8.58
N GLU A 33 5.93 4.39 9.86
CA GLU A 33 4.88 3.65 10.53
C GLU A 33 4.26 4.48 11.64
N TYR A 34 2.94 4.43 11.72
CA TYR A 34 2.14 5.17 12.68
C TYR A 34 1.14 4.26 13.38
N CYS A 35 0.82 4.58 14.63
CA CYS A 35 -0.22 3.90 15.41
C CYS A 35 -1.21 4.92 16.00
N GLU A 36 -2.50 4.59 15.99
CA GLU A 36 -3.54 5.30 16.75
C GLU A 36 -3.79 4.55 18.07
N GLU A 37 -3.25 5.09 19.16
CA GLU A 37 -3.42 4.52 20.50
C GLU A 37 -4.91 4.39 20.86
N GLY A 38 -5.28 3.26 21.46
CA GLY A 38 -6.66 2.95 21.86
C GLY A 38 -7.60 2.52 20.72
N LYS A 39 -7.16 2.56 19.45
CA LYS A 39 -7.96 2.04 18.31
C LYS A 39 -7.27 0.92 17.53
N GLU A 40 -6.02 0.62 17.86
CA GLU A 40 -5.19 -0.39 17.20
C GLU A 40 -5.12 -0.20 15.67
N THR A 41 -5.22 1.05 15.22
CA THR A 41 -5.02 1.41 13.81
C THR A 41 -3.52 1.50 13.57
N ARG A 42 -2.98 0.70 12.66
CA ARG A 42 -1.62 0.84 12.11
C ARG A 42 -1.70 1.43 10.71
N ILE A 43 -0.86 2.43 10.47
CA ILE A 43 -0.73 3.09 9.17
C ILE A 43 0.73 3.01 8.73
N VAL A 44 0.99 2.50 7.54
CA VAL A 44 2.32 2.46 6.93
C VAL A 44 2.30 3.32 5.68
N ILE A 45 3.16 4.32 5.63
CA ILE A 45 3.41 5.14 4.45
C ILE A 45 4.75 4.70 3.86
N LEU A 46 4.75 4.50 2.55
CA LEU A 46 5.95 4.16 1.80
C LEU A 46 6.19 5.18 0.69
N GLU A 47 7.44 5.62 0.65
CA GLU A 47 8.03 6.27 -0.51
C GLU A 47 9.08 5.33 -1.10
N LYS A 48 8.89 4.91 -2.36
CA LYS A 48 9.80 3.99 -3.07
C LYS A 48 10.31 4.64 -4.34
N GLU A 49 11.56 4.42 -4.68
CA GLU A 49 12.08 4.64 -6.03
C GLU A 49 12.88 3.43 -6.47
N THR A 50 12.50 2.80 -7.58
CA THR A 50 13.31 1.85 -8.33
C THR A 50 13.82 2.53 -9.59
N ARG A 51 15.13 2.55 -9.80
CA ARG A 51 15.77 3.26 -10.91
C ARG A 51 16.83 2.39 -11.57
N LYS A 52 16.91 2.48 -12.90
CA LYS A 52 18.02 1.94 -13.72
C LYS A 52 18.21 2.86 -14.91
N ARG A 53 19.37 3.53 -15.00
CA ARG A 53 19.66 4.54 -16.04
C ARG A 53 18.53 5.60 -16.08
N ASN A 54 17.93 5.80 -17.25
CA ASN A 54 16.83 6.76 -17.47
C ASN A 54 15.44 6.21 -17.11
N ASN A 55 15.33 4.92 -16.75
CA ASN A 55 14.07 4.31 -16.34
C ASN A 55 13.89 4.41 -14.83
N PHE A 56 12.67 4.70 -14.39
CA PHE A 56 12.30 4.64 -12.98
C PHE A 56 10.83 4.28 -12.76
N VAL A 57 10.56 3.73 -11.59
CA VAL A 57 9.23 3.60 -10.98
C VAL A 57 9.34 4.22 -9.59
N ARG A 58 8.60 5.30 -9.36
CA ARG A 58 8.49 5.97 -8.07
C ARG A 58 7.10 5.73 -7.49
N LEU A 59 7.03 5.33 -6.23
CA LEU A 59 5.81 5.32 -5.44
C LEU A 59 5.92 6.44 -4.42
N PRO A 60 5.52 7.69 -4.73
CA PRO A 60 5.70 8.79 -3.79
C PRO A 60 4.76 8.72 -2.57
N GLN A 61 3.65 7.98 -2.65
CA GLN A 61 2.60 7.98 -1.62
C GLN A 61 1.87 6.63 -1.60
N SER A 62 2.59 5.53 -1.36
CA SER A 62 1.95 4.24 -1.09
C SER A 62 1.51 4.18 0.37
N LEU A 63 0.34 3.59 0.63
CA LEU A 63 -0.27 3.55 1.95
C LEU A 63 -0.84 2.17 2.24
N TRP A 64 -0.67 1.74 3.48
CA TRP A 64 -1.35 0.60 4.07
C TRP A 64 -2.01 0.99 5.39
N ILE A 65 -3.31 0.74 5.55
CA ILE A 65 -3.99 0.91 6.83
C ILE A 65 -4.58 -0.43 7.27
N THR A 66 -4.29 -0.83 8.50
CA THR A 66 -4.91 -1.98 9.17
C THR A 66 -5.53 -1.54 10.48
N ARG A 67 -6.71 -2.06 10.79
CA ARG A 67 -7.38 -1.88 12.08
C ARG A 67 -8.20 -3.13 12.37
N GLU A 68 -8.12 -3.64 13.59
CA GLU A 68 -8.94 -4.78 13.99
C GLU A 68 -10.42 -4.49 13.73
N GLY A 69 -11.13 -5.45 13.16
CA GLY A 69 -12.55 -5.32 12.85
C GLY A 69 -12.87 -4.57 11.56
N TYR A 70 -11.87 -4.16 10.75
CA TYR A 70 -12.07 -3.43 9.49
C TYR A 70 -11.20 -3.98 8.35
N PRO A 71 -11.64 -3.87 7.09
CA PRO A 71 -10.87 -4.37 5.97
C PRO A 71 -9.65 -3.47 5.82
N PRO A 72 -8.46 -4.02 5.61
CA PRO A 72 -7.29 -3.18 5.38
C PRO A 72 -7.41 -2.40 4.06
N LEU A 73 -6.86 -1.20 4.04
CA LEU A 73 -6.78 -0.35 2.84
C LEU A 73 -5.36 -0.40 2.29
N SER A 74 -5.24 -0.65 0.98
CA SER A 74 -3.99 -0.46 0.24
C SER A 74 -4.16 0.62 -0.82
N THR A 75 -3.19 1.53 -0.93
CA THR A 75 -3.09 2.47 -2.05
C THR A 75 -1.68 2.50 -2.61
N ASP A 76 -1.57 2.67 -3.92
CA ASP A 76 -0.31 2.88 -4.63
C ASP A 76 -0.47 4.00 -5.64
N GLY A 77 0.11 5.15 -5.33
CA GLY A 77 0.36 6.20 -6.33
C GLY A 77 1.72 5.96 -6.98
N ALA A 78 1.77 5.83 -8.30
CA ALA A 78 2.98 5.52 -9.04
C ALA A 78 3.27 6.52 -10.17
N LEU A 79 4.52 6.96 -10.26
CA LEU A 79 5.07 7.69 -11.39
C LEU A 79 6.13 6.81 -12.07
N GLN A 80 5.93 6.52 -13.34
CA GLN A 80 6.78 5.60 -14.08
C GLN A 80 7.33 6.28 -15.33
N LYS A 81 8.64 6.13 -15.56
CA LYS A 81 9.32 6.40 -16.81
C LYS A 81 10.02 5.13 -17.26
N VAL A 82 9.56 4.51 -18.35
CA VAL A 82 10.19 3.30 -18.92
C VAL A 82 10.23 3.45 -20.42
N GLU A 83 11.41 3.28 -21.03
CA GLU A 83 11.60 3.33 -22.49
C GLU A 83 11.05 4.63 -23.11
N GLY A 84 11.27 5.76 -22.42
CA GLY A 84 10.78 7.08 -22.85
C GLY A 84 9.28 7.32 -22.62
N SER A 85 8.52 6.30 -22.22
CA SER A 85 7.10 6.42 -21.90
C SER A 85 6.89 6.88 -20.46
N LEU A 86 6.01 7.86 -20.27
CA LEU A 86 5.58 8.36 -18.95
C LEU A 86 4.20 7.81 -18.59
N LEU A 87 4.02 7.43 -17.33
CA LEU A 87 2.76 6.98 -16.77
C LEU A 87 2.59 7.50 -15.35
N THR A 88 1.40 8.04 -15.05
CA THR A 88 0.88 8.22 -13.70
C THR A 88 -0.17 7.14 -13.47
N LEU A 89 -0.03 6.35 -12.41
CA LEU A 89 -1.00 5.33 -12.01
C LEU A 89 -1.41 5.57 -10.57
N TYR A 90 -2.68 5.35 -10.27
CA TYR A 90 -3.16 5.32 -8.90
C TYR A 90 -4.04 4.11 -8.69
N PHE A 91 -3.74 3.32 -7.66
CA PHE A 91 -4.55 2.19 -7.20
C PHE A 91 -5.04 2.46 -5.78
N ALA A 92 -6.28 2.07 -5.51
CA ALA A 92 -6.78 1.89 -4.15
C ALA A 92 -7.67 0.67 -4.09
N GLY A 93 -7.56 -0.11 -3.02
CA GLY A 93 -8.41 -1.27 -2.81
C GLY A 93 -8.54 -1.73 -1.37
N MET A 94 -9.65 -2.41 -1.11
CA MET A 94 -9.96 -3.10 0.15
C MET A 94 -10.49 -4.52 -0.14
N PRO A 95 -10.22 -5.51 0.72
CA PRO A 95 -10.85 -6.82 0.61
C PRO A 95 -12.36 -6.76 0.80
N THR A 96 -13.07 -7.61 0.04
CA THR A 96 -14.53 -7.72 0.10
C THR A 96 -15.03 -8.89 0.95
N VAL A 97 -14.12 -9.68 1.54
CA VAL A 97 -14.49 -10.93 2.23
C VAL A 97 -15.16 -10.71 3.58
N GLN A 98 -15.13 -9.48 4.10
CA GLN A 98 -15.49 -9.19 5.48
C GLN A 98 -16.93 -8.70 5.65
N SER A 99 -17.35 -7.71 4.86
CA SER A 99 -18.62 -7.03 5.09
C SER A 99 -19.16 -6.34 3.83
N VAL A 100 -20.40 -6.68 3.48
CA VAL A 100 -21.15 -5.96 2.44
C VAL A 100 -21.36 -4.49 2.81
N GLU A 101 -21.52 -4.19 4.10
CA GLU A 101 -21.67 -2.81 4.58
C GLU A 101 -20.39 -2.00 4.34
N HIS A 102 -19.23 -2.55 4.70
CA HIS A 102 -17.94 -1.87 4.51
C HIS A 102 -17.66 -1.57 3.03
N ILE A 103 -17.94 -2.56 2.16
CA ILE A 103 -17.81 -2.40 0.70
C ILE A 103 -18.72 -1.28 0.20
N ARG A 104 -20.00 -1.29 0.60
CA ARG A 104 -20.98 -0.29 0.18
C ARG A 104 -20.56 1.11 0.60
N LEU A 105 -20.16 1.29 1.86
CA LEU A 105 -19.73 2.58 2.39
C LEU A 105 -18.52 3.14 1.63
N PHE A 106 -17.55 2.28 1.32
CA PHE A 106 -16.39 2.68 0.53
C PHE A 106 -16.78 3.05 -0.90
N ASP A 107 -17.54 2.20 -1.57
CA ASP A 107 -17.94 2.36 -2.97
C ASP A 107 -18.81 3.59 -3.20
N ASP A 108 -19.81 3.81 -2.34
CA ASP A 108 -20.72 4.94 -2.44
C ASP A 108 -19.97 6.26 -2.23
N THR A 109 -19.10 6.31 -1.21
CA THR A 109 -18.27 7.50 -0.96
C THR A 109 -17.30 7.75 -2.11
N MET A 110 -16.64 6.71 -2.64
CA MET A 110 -15.75 6.84 -3.80
C MET A 110 -16.49 7.32 -5.05
N ARG A 111 -17.72 6.83 -5.28
CA ARG A 111 -18.55 7.26 -6.40
C ARG A 111 -18.88 8.76 -6.31
N GLU A 112 -19.23 9.24 -5.12
CA GLU A 112 -19.48 10.66 -4.89
C GLU A 112 -18.21 11.51 -5.06
N GLU A 113 -17.10 11.06 -4.49
CA GLU A 113 -15.84 11.79 -4.51
C GLU A 113 -15.20 11.86 -5.90
N LEU A 114 -15.22 10.76 -6.68
CA LEU A 114 -14.71 10.76 -8.06
C LEU A 114 -15.63 11.50 -9.03
N ARG A 115 -16.94 11.54 -8.79
CA ARG A 115 -17.87 12.34 -9.60
C ARG A 115 -17.51 13.83 -9.56
N LYS A 116 -16.99 14.35 -8.45
CA LYS A 116 -16.49 15.74 -8.34
C LYS A 116 -15.31 16.02 -9.27
N LEU A 117 -14.57 14.98 -9.65
CA LEU A 117 -13.47 15.02 -10.60
C LEU A 117 -13.90 14.66 -12.04
N LYS A 118 -15.21 14.50 -12.28
CA LYS A 118 -15.78 14.02 -13.55
C LYS A 118 -15.26 12.63 -13.95
N LEU A 119 -14.96 11.78 -12.95
CA LEU A 119 -14.52 10.40 -13.15
C LEU A 119 -15.62 9.42 -12.74
N ASP A 120 -15.78 8.35 -13.52
CA ASP A 120 -16.74 7.28 -13.25
C ASP A 120 -16.08 6.16 -12.44
N TYR A 121 -16.41 6.09 -11.15
CA TYR A 121 -15.93 5.04 -10.25
C TYR A 121 -16.26 3.64 -10.76
N ASN A 122 -17.47 3.40 -11.27
CA ASN A 122 -17.88 2.06 -11.66
C ASN A 122 -16.99 1.55 -12.80
N ARG A 123 -16.73 2.40 -13.80
CA ARG A 123 -15.81 2.09 -14.89
C ARG A 123 -14.37 1.85 -14.42
N LEU A 124 -13.86 2.67 -13.49
CA LEU A 124 -12.50 2.53 -12.96
C LEU A 124 -12.35 1.30 -12.03
N SER A 125 -13.45 0.86 -11.41
CA SER A 125 -13.49 -0.28 -10.50
C SER A 125 -13.54 -1.63 -11.20
N THR A 126 -13.99 -1.68 -12.47
CA THR A 126 -14.21 -2.94 -13.19
C THR A 126 -13.00 -3.86 -13.17
N ARG A 127 -11.80 -3.33 -13.43
CA ARG A 127 -10.55 -4.14 -13.46
C ARG A 127 -10.17 -4.73 -12.09
N VAL A 128 -10.51 -4.02 -11.02
CA VAL A 128 -10.27 -4.49 -9.65
C VAL A 128 -11.30 -5.56 -9.29
N LYS A 129 -12.59 -5.26 -9.48
CA LYS A 129 -13.72 -6.11 -9.05
C LYS A 129 -13.87 -7.41 -9.83
N THR A 130 -13.46 -7.42 -11.10
CA THR A 130 -13.52 -8.62 -11.95
C THR A 130 -12.34 -9.58 -11.72
N GLY A 131 -11.45 -9.29 -10.77
CA GLY A 131 -10.28 -10.12 -10.48
C GLY A 131 -9.23 -10.13 -11.61
N GLN A 132 -9.37 -9.25 -12.61
CA GLN A 132 -8.40 -9.12 -13.72
C GLN A 132 -7.00 -8.72 -13.22
N LEU A 133 -6.93 -8.00 -12.10
CA LEU A 133 -5.67 -7.54 -11.50
C LEU A 133 -5.15 -8.48 -10.40
N PHE A 134 -6.04 -9.12 -9.64
CA PHE A 134 -5.68 -9.93 -8.48
C PHE A 134 -6.40 -11.28 -8.55
N LYS A 135 -5.70 -12.29 -9.09
CA LYS A 135 -6.23 -13.66 -9.11
C LYS A 135 -6.39 -14.14 -7.66
N ASN A 136 -7.53 -14.74 -7.36
CA ASN A 136 -7.89 -15.30 -6.05
C ASN A 136 -8.13 -14.29 -4.93
N CYS A 137 -8.09 -12.97 -5.17
CA CYS A 137 -8.44 -11.96 -4.17
C CYS A 137 -9.65 -11.15 -4.64
N THR A 138 -10.72 -11.15 -3.86
CA THR A 138 -11.90 -10.32 -4.13
C THR A 138 -11.71 -8.95 -3.48
N LEU A 139 -11.59 -7.92 -4.31
CA LEU A 139 -11.31 -6.54 -3.90
C LEU A 139 -12.40 -5.60 -4.41
N THR A 140 -12.72 -4.59 -3.61
CA THR A 140 -13.36 -3.37 -4.10
C THR A 140 -12.32 -2.26 -4.15
N GLY A 141 -12.51 -1.28 -5.03
CA GLY A 141 -11.50 -0.28 -5.30
C GLY A 141 -11.52 0.21 -6.73
N PHE A 142 -10.48 0.94 -7.11
CA PHE A 142 -10.32 1.40 -8.47
C PHE A 142 -8.83 1.49 -8.85
N VAL A 143 -8.60 1.46 -10.17
CA VAL A 143 -7.30 1.82 -10.75
C VAL A 143 -7.50 2.92 -11.77
N TYR A 144 -6.63 3.92 -11.73
CA TYR A 144 -6.58 5.00 -12.69
C TYR A 144 -5.21 5.04 -13.36
N THR A 145 -5.18 5.29 -14.67
CA THR A 145 -3.94 5.41 -15.44
C THR A 145 -3.99 6.61 -16.37
N LYS A 146 -3.00 7.49 -16.29
CA LYS A 146 -2.79 8.64 -17.18
C LYS A 146 -1.42 8.53 -17.84
N LYS A 147 -1.43 8.31 -19.16
CA LYS A 147 -0.21 8.19 -19.98
C LYS A 147 0.31 9.56 -20.41
N GLY A 148 1.61 9.66 -20.65
CA GLY A 148 2.26 10.84 -21.22
C GLY A 148 2.58 11.96 -20.23
N THR A 149 2.23 11.82 -18.95
CA THR A 149 2.48 12.86 -17.94
C THR A 149 2.71 12.24 -16.56
N HIS A 150 3.62 12.82 -15.80
CA HIS A 150 3.74 12.62 -14.34
C HIS A 150 2.92 13.68 -13.62
N ASP A 151 1.98 13.26 -12.80
CA ASP A 151 1.00 14.14 -12.16
C ASP A 151 0.91 13.83 -10.66
N GLU A 152 1.89 14.31 -9.89
CA GLU A 152 1.95 14.10 -8.43
C GLU A 152 0.74 14.69 -7.72
N LYS A 153 0.26 15.85 -8.18
CA LYS A 153 -0.92 16.51 -7.62
C LYS A 153 -2.18 15.65 -7.77
N LEU A 154 -2.33 14.96 -8.90
CA LEU A 154 -3.43 14.02 -9.09
C LEU A 154 -3.35 12.84 -8.12
N LEU A 155 -2.14 12.33 -7.83
CA LEU A 155 -1.96 11.27 -6.82
C LEU A 155 -2.41 11.75 -5.43
N GLU A 156 -2.02 12.96 -5.02
CA GLU A 156 -2.45 13.57 -3.76
C GLU A 156 -3.98 13.73 -3.67
N VAL A 157 -4.60 14.19 -4.76
CA VAL A 157 -6.06 14.32 -4.85
C VAL A 157 -6.74 12.97 -4.70
N PHE A 158 -6.24 11.91 -5.35
CA PHE A 158 -6.82 10.59 -5.17
C PHE A 158 -6.61 10.03 -3.76
N GLN A 159 -5.43 10.25 -3.17
CA GLN A 159 -5.13 9.84 -1.80
C GLN A 159 -6.10 10.44 -0.79
N ASP A 160 -6.39 11.75 -0.92
CA ASP A 160 -7.37 12.45 -0.09
C ASP A 160 -8.76 11.82 -0.19
N LYS A 161 -9.22 11.55 -1.41
CA LYS A 161 -10.56 11.01 -1.70
C LYS A 161 -10.69 9.58 -1.14
N VAL A 162 -9.65 8.77 -1.27
CA VAL A 162 -9.61 7.39 -0.77
C VAL A 162 -9.58 7.35 0.75
N LEU A 163 -8.74 8.19 1.39
CA LEU A 163 -8.70 8.27 2.84
C LEU A 163 -10.06 8.69 3.41
N LYS A 164 -10.73 9.66 2.78
CA LYS A 164 -12.09 10.05 3.16
C LYS A 164 -13.09 8.89 3.07
N SER A 165 -13.06 8.11 1.99
CA SER A 165 -13.91 6.92 1.83
C SER A 165 -13.62 5.86 2.88
N TYR A 166 -12.34 5.61 3.18
CA TYR A 166 -11.96 4.65 4.22
C TYR A 166 -12.40 5.10 5.60
N ARG A 167 -12.31 6.40 5.92
CA ARG A 167 -12.86 6.95 7.17
C ARG A 167 -14.35 6.69 7.31
N LYS A 168 -15.12 6.73 6.21
CA LYS A 168 -16.55 6.39 6.24
C LYS A 168 -16.77 4.91 6.57
N VAL A 169 -15.90 4.01 6.10
CA VAL A 169 -15.92 2.59 6.50
C VAL A 169 -15.70 2.48 8.01
N LEU A 170 -14.75 3.22 8.58
CA LEU A 170 -14.43 3.19 10.01
C LEU A 170 -15.55 3.72 10.93
N THR A 171 -16.64 4.29 10.40
CA THR A 171 -17.83 4.67 11.20
C THR A 171 -18.85 3.54 11.34
N SER A 172 -18.68 2.44 10.62
CA SER A 172 -19.57 1.26 10.70
C SER A 172 -19.17 0.33 11.84
N THR A 173 -20.05 -0.63 12.11
CA THR A 173 -19.80 -1.68 13.11
C THR A 173 -18.58 -2.52 12.71
N PRO A 174 -17.61 -2.73 13.63
CA PRO A 174 -16.49 -3.64 13.39
C PRO A 174 -16.98 -5.07 13.11
N GLN A 175 -16.34 -5.75 12.16
CA GLN A 175 -16.59 -7.15 11.83
C GLN A 175 -15.25 -7.87 11.73
N ARG A 176 -15.12 -9.11 12.19
CA ARG A 176 -13.82 -9.77 12.18
C ARG A 176 -13.27 -9.88 10.74
N CYS A 177 -12.10 -9.29 10.52
CA CYS A 177 -11.37 -9.40 9.26
C CYS A 177 -10.26 -10.43 9.43
N PRO A 178 -10.09 -11.39 8.52
CA PRO A 178 -8.90 -12.22 8.49
C PRO A 178 -7.76 -11.44 7.83
N ILE A 179 -7.20 -10.45 8.54
CA ILE A 179 -6.15 -9.56 8.02
C ILE A 179 -4.95 -10.39 7.55
N GLU A 180 -4.60 -11.44 8.29
CA GLU A 180 -3.49 -12.34 7.98
C GLU A 180 -3.68 -13.03 6.63
N LEU A 181 -4.90 -13.52 6.34
CA LEU A 181 -5.20 -14.12 5.05
C LEU A 181 -4.99 -13.11 3.92
N TRP A 182 -5.40 -11.85 4.13
CA TRP A 182 -5.22 -10.82 3.11
C TRP A 182 -3.76 -10.45 2.90
N THR A 183 -3.01 -10.30 4.00
CA THR A 183 -1.57 -10.11 3.98
C THR A 183 -0.87 -11.23 3.19
N GLU A 184 -1.20 -12.49 3.45
CA GLU A 184 -0.62 -13.64 2.72
C GLU A 184 -1.02 -13.66 1.24
N MET A 185 -2.30 -13.39 0.93
CA MET A 185 -2.83 -13.35 -0.43
C MET A 185 -2.26 -12.22 -1.27
N ILE A 186 -1.79 -11.13 -0.64
CA ILE A 186 -1.18 -10.01 -1.33
C ILE A 186 0.33 -10.16 -1.39
N MET A 187 1.01 -10.43 -0.28
CA MET A 187 2.47 -10.39 -0.21
C MET A 187 3.16 -11.32 -1.22
N GLY A 188 2.68 -12.56 -1.35
CA GLY A 188 3.29 -13.52 -2.28
C GLY A 188 2.99 -13.20 -3.75
N PRO A 189 1.71 -13.21 -4.16
CA PRO A 189 1.31 -12.94 -5.54
C PRO A 189 1.72 -11.57 -6.06
N GLN A 190 1.70 -10.51 -5.22
CA GLN A 190 2.17 -9.19 -5.64
C GLN A 190 3.68 -9.12 -5.79
N ALA A 191 4.46 -9.75 -4.90
CA ALA A 191 5.90 -9.81 -5.07
C ALA A 191 6.29 -10.47 -6.40
N GLU A 192 5.59 -11.55 -6.77
CA GLU A 192 5.81 -12.23 -8.05
C GLU A 192 5.35 -11.41 -9.25
N PHE A 193 4.18 -10.79 -9.17
CA PHE A 193 3.69 -9.90 -10.20
C PHE A 193 4.64 -8.71 -10.43
N GLU A 194 5.05 -8.01 -9.36
CA GLU A 194 6.01 -6.91 -9.44
C GLU A 194 7.36 -7.39 -9.98
N TYR A 195 7.85 -8.56 -9.56
CA TYR A 195 9.09 -9.13 -10.10
C TYR A 195 9.03 -9.30 -11.62
N HIS A 196 7.96 -9.91 -12.14
CA HIS A 196 7.79 -10.10 -13.59
C HIS A 196 7.60 -8.78 -14.33
N LEU A 197 6.87 -7.84 -13.72
CA LEU A 197 6.64 -6.51 -14.28
C LEU A 197 7.94 -5.70 -14.36
N PHE A 198 8.74 -5.72 -13.30
CA PHE A 198 10.02 -5.02 -13.22
C PHE A 198 11.03 -5.62 -14.20
N LYS A 199 11.07 -6.94 -14.31
CA LYS A 199 11.86 -7.64 -15.33
C LYS A 199 11.46 -7.23 -16.75
N LYS A 200 10.15 -7.15 -17.02
CA LYS A 200 9.62 -6.66 -18.31
C LYS A 200 10.03 -5.22 -18.60
N TRP A 201 10.14 -4.37 -17.58
CA TRP A 201 10.60 -2.98 -17.70
C TRP A 201 12.13 -2.81 -17.66
N GLY A 202 12.87 -3.93 -17.59
CA GLY A 202 14.32 -3.96 -17.65
C GLY A 202 15.05 -3.72 -16.32
N PHE A 203 14.34 -3.67 -15.19
CA PHE A 203 14.94 -3.56 -13.86
C PHE A 203 15.48 -4.92 -13.39
N ASP A 204 16.62 -4.90 -12.69
CA ASP A 204 17.23 -6.06 -12.06
C ASP A 204 16.83 -6.10 -10.57
N VAL A 205 15.58 -6.44 -10.27
CA VAL A 205 15.12 -6.61 -8.89
C VAL A 205 14.85 -8.10 -8.63
N PRO A 206 15.55 -8.74 -7.66
CA PRO A 206 15.29 -10.14 -7.35
C PRO A 206 13.95 -10.32 -6.63
N LEU A 207 13.29 -11.45 -6.86
CA LEU A 207 12.01 -11.79 -6.22
C LEU A 207 12.11 -11.77 -4.68
N SER A 208 13.23 -12.20 -4.11
CA SER A 208 13.46 -12.15 -2.66
C SER A 208 13.41 -10.73 -2.10
N ALA A 209 13.93 -9.73 -2.84
CA ALA A 209 13.84 -8.33 -2.44
C ALA A 209 12.39 -7.81 -2.50
N GLN A 210 11.60 -8.23 -3.50
CA GLN A 210 10.17 -7.89 -3.56
C GLN A 210 9.39 -8.52 -2.40
N ARG A 211 9.64 -9.79 -2.10
CA ARG A 211 9.00 -10.48 -0.96
C ARG A 211 9.36 -9.83 0.38
N ALA A 212 10.65 -9.52 0.60
CA ALA A 212 11.10 -8.81 1.80
C ALA A 212 10.41 -7.44 1.93
N PHE A 213 10.31 -6.70 0.81
CA PHE A 213 9.60 -5.43 0.75
C PHE A 213 8.13 -5.54 1.18
N PHE A 214 7.36 -6.46 0.58
CA PHE A 214 5.96 -6.67 0.94
C PHE A 214 5.80 -7.17 2.39
N THR A 215 6.77 -7.93 2.91
CA THR A 215 6.80 -8.36 4.32
C THR A 215 6.94 -7.17 5.27
N ILE A 216 7.80 -6.20 4.96
CA ILE A 216 7.96 -5.00 5.81
C ILE A 216 6.68 -4.15 5.77
N MET A 217 6.07 -4.02 4.59
CA MET A 217 4.85 -3.21 4.40
C MET A 217 3.62 -3.81 5.09
N MET A 218 3.38 -5.11 4.88
CA MET A 218 2.10 -5.76 5.17
C MET A 218 2.20 -6.84 6.23
N GLY A 219 3.41 -7.32 6.52
CA GLY A 219 3.64 -8.36 7.49
C GLY A 219 3.20 -7.92 8.89
N PRO A 220 2.72 -8.86 9.71
CA PRO A 220 2.50 -8.58 11.11
C PRO A 220 3.85 -8.17 11.72
N ARG A 221 4.01 -6.89 12.07
CA ARG A 221 4.84 -6.60 13.24
C ARG A 221 4.02 -7.12 14.38
N ILE A 222 4.43 -8.26 14.92
CA ILE A 222 3.93 -8.86 16.16
C ILE A 222 3.24 -7.75 16.96
N SER A 223 1.91 -7.81 17.02
CA SER A 223 1.07 -6.89 17.80
C SER A 223 1.28 -7.07 19.32
N TYR A 224 2.47 -7.53 19.70
CA TYR A 224 2.91 -7.94 21.02
C TYR A 224 4.37 -7.54 21.28
N LEU A 225 4.84 -6.36 20.85
CA LEU A 225 5.87 -5.68 21.67
C LEU A 225 5.22 -5.13 22.95
N ARG A 226 4.56 -6.02 23.68
CA ARG A 226 4.15 -5.88 25.08
C ARG A 226 5.15 -6.64 25.96
N SER A 227 6.44 -6.47 25.71
CA SER A 227 7.47 -6.58 26.75
C SER A 227 8.77 -6.02 26.19
N ASN A 228 9.47 -5.23 27.01
CA ASN A 228 10.82 -4.76 26.66
C ASN A 228 11.81 -5.94 26.50
N GLU A 229 11.50 -7.12 27.04
CA GLU A 229 12.34 -8.32 26.96
C GLU A 229 12.45 -8.92 25.54
N GLU A 230 11.39 -8.89 24.73
CA GLU A 230 11.47 -9.42 23.36
C GLU A 230 12.25 -8.51 22.40
N ILE A 231 12.24 -7.19 22.66
CA ILE A 231 13.09 -6.23 21.92
C ILE A 231 14.57 -6.49 22.26
N GLU A 232 14.91 -6.67 23.53
CA GLU A 232 16.27 -6.99 23.96
C GLU A 232 16.75 -8.34 23.41
N ARG A 233 15.87 -9.36 23.37
CA ARG A 233 16.17 -10.69 22.81
C ARG A 233 16.39 -10.66 21.30
N LEU A 234 15.62 -9.88 20.54
CA LEU A 234 15.85 -9.72 19.10
C LEU A 234 17.11 -8.91 18.81
N GLN A 235 17.42 -7.90 19.62
CA GLN A 235 18.68 -7.15 19.51
C GLN A 235 19.89 -8.02 19.84
N SER A 236 19.80 -8.94 20.82
CA SER A 236 20.90 -9.87 21.12
C SER A 236 21.17 -10.86 19.98
N ILE A 237 20.14 -11.31 19.26
CA ILE A 237 20.30 -12.20 18.09
C ILE A 237 20.95 -11.47 16.91
N VAL A 238 20.61 -10.20 16.68
CA VAL A 238 21.22 -9.36 15.64
C VAL A 238 22.70 -9.03 15.96
N ASN A 239 23.06 -8.94 17.24
CA ASN A 239 24.46 -8.73 17.64
C ASN A 239 25.32 -9.99 17.52
N LEU A 240 24.75 -11.19 17.66
CA LEU A 240 25.45 -12.48 17.47
C LEU A 240 25.76 -12.82 16.01
N THR A 241 25.21 -12.07 15.05
CA THR A 241 25.42 -12.28 13.60
C THR A 241 26.37 -11.25 12.99
N LYS A 242 27.04 -10.45 13.83
CA LYS A 242 28.05 -9.46 13.45
C LYS A 242 29.49 -9.89 13.78
N GLU A 243 29.68 -11.10 14.30
CA GLU A 243 30.98 -11.79 14.34
C GLU A 243 31.04 -12.82 13.21
#